data_AF-A0A353B0R3-F1
#
_entry.id   AF-A0A353B0R3-F1
#
_cell.length_a   1.000
_cell.length_b   1.000
_cell.length_c   1.000
_cell.angle_alpha   90.00
_cell.angle_beta   90.00
_cell.angle_gamma   90.00
#
_symmetry.space_group_name_H-M   'P 1'
#
loop_
_entity.id
_entity.type
_entity.pdbx_description
1 polymer ?
#
loop_
_entity_poly.entity_id
_entity_poly.type
_entity_poly.pdbx_seq_one_letter_code
_entity_poly.pdbx_strand_id
1 'polypeptide(L)'
;DIDLSKVLSDDSDANWRDSSGLRTISLRQLDEQLYQTIAAGGRPDAELMNLGGLSRISLVHVDVVEQDIRLIGPAGQPSVGFRLEDLSLLASLVRDQTRPLGCSIDPQEAGLRRAHNMLANPQTVKLLARNPKRVVDQLADAVGPHEVSVFGMPASSPAALALVDADEHMKKVGFGKAQVRPAVRTYFQCLDDGAVPAQSMVRWWFAYRDASIGVNKAGDTFKLPNGCVAVMSEKQWMTAVGRKASQNRDPAADKFAKEFTEKLPELRKSTPAYARLCAIFETALALQLSVDAAGEPSLESWFPTLCGLGALSQADQPVPKSVDGLTTSHKLPSGTTIAVVSGGVQITPSAAAELVKESKFMAESALPREPEVKPAGQAKWWW
;
A
#
# COMPACT_ATOMS: atom_id res chain seq x y z
N ASP A 1 -15.43 -53.06 -20.25
CA ASP A 1 -14.08 -53.02 -19.65
C ASP A 1 -13.44 -51.67 -19.87
N ILE A 2 -13.64 -50.78 -18.90
CA ILE A 2 -12.87 -49.54 -18.79
C ILE A 2 -11.62 -49.93 -18.02
N ASP A 3 -10.47 -49.79 -18.66
CA ASP A 3 -9.16 -50.07 -18.08
C ASP A 3 -8.89 -49.12 -16.91
N LEU A 4 -9.09 -49.62 -15.69
CA LEU A 4 -8.90 -48.90 -14.42
C LEU A 4 -7.42 -48.72 -14.05
N SER A 5 -6.47 -49.10 -14.91
CA SER A 5 -5.02 -48.94 -14.66
C SER A 5 -4.44 -47.59 -15.11
N LYS A 6 -5.26 -46.66 -15.62
CA LYS A 6 -4.82 -45.33 -16.09
C LYS A 6 -5.30 -44.12 -15.28
N VAL A 7 -5.78 -44.31 -14.06
CA VAL A 7 -6.25 -43.21 -13.18
C VAL A 7 -5.29 -42.92 -12.00
N LEU A 8 -4.11 -43.55 -11.93
CA LEU A 8 -3.18 -43.34 -10.82
C LEU A 8 -1.76 -43.11 -11.32
N SER A 9 -1.43 -41.87 -11.70
CA SER A 9 -0.05 -41.32 -11.65
C SER A 9 0.05 -39.85 -12.08
N ASP A 10 -0.95 -39.01 -11.81
CA ASP A 10 -0.72 -37.56 -11.73
C ASP A 10 -0.59 -37.18 -10.25
N ASP A 11 0.57 -37.52 -9.67
CA ASP A 11 1.14 -36.78 -8.55
C ASP A 11 1.51 -35.38 -9.09
N SER A 12 0.50 -34.52 -9.28
CA SER A 12 0.77 -33.11 -9.57
C SER A 12 1.16 -32.46 -8.25
N ASP A 13 2.45 -32.36 -7.98
CA ASP A 13 2.97 -31.46 -6.95
C ASP A 13 2.41 -30.06 -7.21
N ALA A 14 1.41 -29.66 -6.40
CA ALA A 14 0.78 -28.34 -6.54
C ALA A 14 1.88 -27.26 -6.53
N ASN A 15 2.03 -26.55 -7.64
CA ASN A 15 3.05 -25.53 -7.83
C ASN A 15 2.47 -24.19 -7.37
N TRP A 16 3.17 -23.47 -6.49
CA TRP A 16 2.72 -22.17 -5.99
C TRP A 16 2.54 -21.12 -7.10
N ARG A 17 3.09 -21.37 -8.30
CA ARG A 17 2.89 -20.53 -9.48
C ARG A 17 1.55 -20.73 -10.18
N ASP A 18 0.88 -21.86 -9.93
CA ASP A 18 -0.41 -22.17 -10.53
C ASP A 18 -1.49 -21.26 -9.98
N SER A 19 -2.39 -20.85 -10.88
CA SER A 19 -3.50 -19.97 -10.54
C SER A 19 -4.47 -20.67 -9.58
N SER A 20 -4.79 -20.01 -8.47
CA SER A 20 -5.84 -20.44 -7.54
C SER A 20 -6.72 -19.24 -7.20
N GLY A 21 -8.04 -19.44 -7.13
CA GLY A 21 -8.97 -18.38 -6.75
C GLY A 21 -9.06 -18.13 -5.23
N LEU A 22 -8.71 -19.15 -4.43
CA LEU A 22 -8.87 -19.19 -2.97
C LEU A 22 -7.71 -19.95 -2.32
N ARG A 23 -6.48 -19.60 -2.67
CA ARG A 23 -5.30 -20.13 -1.97
C ARG A 23 -5.36 -19.71 -0.52
N THR A 24 -5.13 -20.66 0.37
CA THR A 24 -5.12 -20.42 1.81
C THR A 24 -3.72 -20.58 2.35
N ILE A 25 -3.26 -19.64 3.15
CA ILE A 25 -1.97 -19.68 3.87
C ILE A 25 -2.27 -19.78 5.35
N SER A 26 -1.78 -20.82 6.02
CA SER A 26 -1.80 -20.94 7.48
C SER A 26 -0.54 -20.26 8.05
N LEU A 27 -0.72 -19.22 8.87
CA LEU A 27 0.42 -18.55 9.51
C LEU A 27 1.10 -19.44 10.54
N ARG A 28 0.36 -20.36 11.19
CA ARG A 28 0.95 -21.35 12.10
C ARG A 28 1.90 -22.29 11.36
N GLN A 29 1.41 -22.92 10.28
CA GLN A 29 2.25 -23.84 9.50
C GLN A 29 3.41 -23.09 8.80
N LEU A 30 3.20 -21.83 8.40
CA LEU A 30 4.26 -20.98 7.86
C LEU A 30 5.35 -20.73 8.92
N ASP A 31 4.99 -20.41 10.16
CA ASP A 31 5.95 -20.20 11.26
C ASP A 31 6.78 -21.47 11.52
N GLU A 32 6.12 -22.63 11.59
CA GLU A 32 6.78 -23.93 11.74
C GLU A 32 7.75 -24.22 10.61
N GLN A 33 7.35 -23.96 9.35
CA GLN A 33 8.21 -24.15 8.18
C GLN A 33 9.42 -23.19 8.20
N LEU A 34 9.23 -21.94 8.62
CA LEU A 34 10.32 -20.98 8.81
C LEU A 34 11.29 -21.46 9.88
N TYR A 35 10.77 -21.93 11.00
CA TYR A 35 11.59 -22.47 12.10
C TYR A 35 12.44 -23.63 11.62
N GLN A 36 11.85 -24.62 10.96
CA GLN A 36 12.56 -25.78 10.41
C GLN A 36 13.66 -25.36 9.43
N THR A 37 13.34 -24.42 8.53
CA THR A 37 14.27 -23.91 7.53
C THR A 37 15.48 -23.23 8.18
N ILE A 38 15.25 -22.38 9.18
CA ILE A 38 16.30 -21.64 9.89
C ILE A 38 17.13 -22.57 10.77
N ALA A 39 16.49 -23.49 11.51
CA ALA A 39 17.16 -24.45 12.38
C ALA A 39 18.10 -25.39 11.60
N ALA A 40 17.77 -25.70 10.35
CA ALA A 40 18.63 -26.44 9.43
C ALA A 40 19.77 -25.61 8.82
N GLY A 41 19.91 -24.32 9.18
CA GLY A 41 20.87 -23.38 8.59
C GLY A 41 20.52 -22.96 7.15
N GLY A 42 19.29 -23.22 6.72
CA GLY A 42 18.79 -22.88 5.39
C GLY A 42 18.34 -21.43 5.27
N ARG A 43 17.82 -21.09 4.09
CA ARG A 43 17.15 -19.80 3.82
C ARG A 43 15.78 -20.07 3.18
N PRO A 44 14.77 -19.21 3.41
CA PRO A 44 13.49 -19.34 2.74
C PRO A 44 13.68 -19.36 1.22
N ASP A 45 13.03 -20.31 0.56
CA ASP A 45 13.06 -20.45 -0.89
C ASP A 45 12.10 -19.46 -1.58
N ALA A 46 12.01 -19.53 -2.91
CA ALA A 46 11.13 -18.63 -3.65
C ALA A 46 9.64 -18.80 -3.29
N GLU A 47 9.22 -20.00 -2.88
CA GLU A 47 7.83 -20.28 -2.52
C GLU A 47 7.46 -19.59 -1.20
N LEU A 48 8.28 -19.76 -0.16
CA LEU A 48 8.16 -19.05 1.10
C LEU A 48 8.27 -17.54 0.91
N MET A 49 9.29 -17.08 0.18
CA MET A 49 9.54 -15.65 -0.02
C MET A 49 8.38 -14.92 -0.70
N ASN A 50 7.61 -15.61 -1.55
CA ASN A 50 6.46 -15.05 -2.26
C ASN A 50 5.11 -15.49 -1.67
N LEU A 51 5.10 -16.03 -0.44
CA LEU A 51 3.89 -16.42 0.29
C LEU A 51 2.97 -17.30 -0.56
N GLY A 52 3.55 -18.34 -1.18
CA GLY A 52 2.80 -19.32 -1.95
C GLY A 52 2.13 -18.65 -3.15
N GLY A 53 2.68 -17.56 -3.69
CA GLY A 53 2.11 -16.85 -4.84
C GLY A 53 0.84 -16.05 -4.54
N LEU A 54 0.51 -15.79 -3.28
CA LEU A 54 -0.67 -15.00 -2.92
C LEU A 54 -0.60 -13.63 -3.62
N SER A 55 -1.69 -13.28 -4.30
CA SER A 55 -1.77 -12.04 -5.06
C SER A 55 -2.62 -10.99 -4.36
N ARG A 56 -3.54 -11.41 -3.48
CA ARG A 56 -4.46 -10.58 -2.69
C ARG A 56 -5.00 -11.34 -1.48
N ILE A 57 -5.22 -10.64 -0.37
CA ILE A 57 -6.03 -11.15 0.75
C ILE A 57 -7.50 -10.75 0.51
N SER A 58 -8.36 -11.75 0.35
CA SER A 58 -9.81 -11.59 0.20
C SER A 58 -10.56 -11.95 1.47
N LEU A 59 -10.07 -12.96 2.20
CA LEU A 59 -10.62 -13.41 3.47
C LEU A 59 -9.50 -13.60 4.49
N VAL A 60 -9.83 -13.38 5.75
CA VAL A 60 -8.99 -13.71 6.91
C VAL A 60 -9.85 -14.56 7.83
N HIS A 61 -9.33 -15.68 8.29
CA HIS A 61 -9.97 -16.50 9.32
C HIS A 61 -9.02 -16.68 10.50
N VAL A 62 -9.55 -16.52 11.71
CA VAL A 62 -8.81 -16.60 12.97
C VAL A 62 -9.31 -17.82 13.72
N ASP A 63 -8.44 -18.79 13.95
CA ASP A 63 -8.72 -20.00 14.71
C ASP A 63 -8.01 -19.89 16.06
N VAL A 64 -8.74 -19.40 17.07
CA VAL A 64 -8.17 -19.19 18.42
C VAL A 64 -7.83 -20.52 19.10
N VAL A 65 -8.51 -21.62 18.75
CA VAL A 65 -8.29 -22.93 19.35
C VAL A 65 -6.97 -23.52 18.84
N GLU A 66 -6.74 -23.45 17.53
CA GLU A 66 -5.50 -23.92 16.90
C GLU A 66 -4.38 -22.88 16.90
N GLN A 67 -4.65 -21.66 17.39
CA GLN A 67 -3.75 -20.50 17.35
C GLN A 67 -3.23 -20.23 15.93
N ASP A 68 -4.15 -20.22 14.96
CA ASP A 68 -3.83 -20.04 13.55
C ASP A 68 -4.57 -18.84 12.95
N ILE A 69 -3.92 -18.20 11.98
CA ILE A 69 -4.52 -17.19 11.12
C ILE A 69 -4.39 -17.69 9.69
N ARG A 70 -5.52 -17.76 8.99
CA ARG A 70 -5.58 -18.15 7.59
C ARG A 70 -5.78 -16.93 6.70
N LEU A 71 -4.79 -16.64 5.88
CA LEU A 71 -4.87 -15.61 4.83
C LEU A 71 -5.32 -16.26 3.53
N ILE A 72 -6.46 -15.82 2.99
CA ILE A 72 -7.12 -16.51 1.88
C ILE A 72 -7.36 -15.54 0.72
N GLY A 73 -7.02 -15.95 -0.49
CA GLY A 73 -7.36 -15.19 -1.69
C GLY A 73 -6.75 -15.73 -2.98
N PRO A 74 -6.83 -14.96 -4.08
CA PRO A 74 -6.32 -15.40 -5.36
C PRO A 74 -4.78 -15.46 -5.33
N ALA A 75 -4.22 -16.42 -6.03
CA ALA A 75 -2.78 -16.66 -6.10
C ALA A 75 -2.35 -17.18 -7.48
N GLY A 76 -1.05 -17.20 -7.74
CA GLY A 76 -0.44 -17.64 -8.99
C GLY A 76 0.37 -16.54 -9.68
N GLN A 77 1.03 -16.87 -10.79
CA GLN A 77 1.86 -15.89 -11.50
C GLN A 77 1.06 -14.90 -12.38
N PRO A 78 1.52 -13.64 -12.47
CA PRO A 78 2.67 -13.06 -11.75
C PRO A 78 2.24 -12.50 -10.38
N SER A 79 2.62 -13.16 -9.28
CA SER A 79 2.40 -12.63 -7.92
C SER A 79 3.45 -11.56 -7.61
N VAL A 80 3.10 -10.29 -7.79
CA VAL A 80 4.08 -9.18 -7.70
C VAL A 80 3.96 -8.30 -6.44
N GLY A 81 3.15 -8.71 -5.45
CA GLY A 81 2.85 -7.87 -4.27
C GLY A 81 3.32 -8.43 -2.93
N PHE A 82 2.89 -9.64 -2.59
CA PHE A 82 3.12 -10.23 -1.27
C PHE A 82 4.52 -10.80 -1.13
N ARG A 83 5.15 -10.50 -0.01
CA ARG A 83 6.51 -10.94 0.31
C ARG A 83 6.59 -11.33 1.77
N LEU A 84 7.35 -12.38 2.04
CA LEU A 84 7.62 -12.81 3.41
C LEU A 84 8.23 -11.69 4.27
N GLU A 85 9.14 -10.90 3.70
CA GLU A 85 9.81 -9.79 4.42
C GLU A 85 8.84 -8.70 4.88
N ASP A 86 7.80 -8.42 4.09
CA ASP A 86 6.79 -7.41 4.42
C ASP A 86 5.81 -7.99 5.46
N LEU A 87 5.42 -9.27 5.32
CA LEU A 87 4.59 -9.96 6.31
C LEU A 87 5.28 -10.09 7.66
N SER A 88 6.53 -10.54 7.70
CA SER A 88 7.28 -10.72 8.95
C SER A 88 7.46 -9.39 9.68
N LEU A 89 7.83 -8.33 8.94
CA LEU A 89 7.95 -6.99 9.51
C LEU A 89 6.62 -6.52 10.10
N LEU A 90 5.53 -6.59 9.35
CA LEU A 90 4.22 -6.16 9.84
C LEU A 90 3.75 -7.01 11.02
N ALA A 91 3.98 -8.33 11.02
CA ALA A 91 3.66 -9.22 12.14
C ALA A 91 4.42 -8.83 13.42
N SER A 92 5.64 -8.30 13.30
CA SER A 92 6.43 -7.79 14.43
C SER A 92 5.99 -6.41 14.94
N LEU A 93 5.28 -5.63 14.11
CA LEU A 93 4.87 -4.25 14.44
C LEU A 93 3.41 -4.15 14.89
N VAL A 94 2.53 -5.00 14.33
CA VAL A 94 1.10 -4.98 14.62
C VAL A 94 0.84 -5.54 16.02
N ARG A 95 0.08 -4.77 16.78
CA ARG A 95 -0.26 -5.02 18.19
C ARG A 95 -1.60 -4.39 18.51
N ASP A 96 -2.10 -4.58 19.73
CA ASP A 96 -3.25 -3.81 20.19
C ASP A 96 -2.93 -2.31 20.08
N GLN A 97 -3.82 -1.57 19.42
CA GLN A 97 -3.67 -0.14 19.11
C GLN A 97 -2.37 0.19 18.33
N THR A 98 -2.09 -0.56 17.25
CA THR A 98 -0.96 -0.28 16.35
C THR A 98 -0.90 1.18 15.94
N ARG A 99 0.24 1.84 16.17
CA ARG A 99 0.48 3.23 15.72
C ARG A 99 0.42 3.32 14.20
N PRO A 100 0.07 4.49 13.62
CA PRO A 100 0.15 4.69 12.19
C PRO A 100 1.53 4.34 11.63
N LEU A 101 1.53 3.67 10.49
CA LEU A 101 2.71 3.24 9.75
C LEU A 101 2.74 3.99 8.40
N GLY A 102 3.91 4.38 7.91
CA GLY A 102 4.01 4.93 6.57
C GLY A 102 5.15 5.92 6.38
N CYS A 103 4.95 6.83 5.43
CA CYS A 103 5.94 7.82 5.05
C CYS A 103 5.30 9.14 4.64
N SER A 104 6.08 10.22 4.62
CA SER A 104 5.72 11.48 4.00
C SER A 104 6.84 11.99 3.10
N ILE A 105 6.46 12.67 2.02
CA ILE A 105 7.32 13.35 1.07
C ILE A 105 6.83 14.79 0.96
N ASP A 106 7.58 15.69 1.57
CA ASP A 106 7.14 17.05 1.84
C ASP A 106 8.19 18.09 1.40
N PRO A 107 7.80 19.14 0.65
CA PRO A 107 8.71 20.27 0.37
C PRO A 107 9.18 20.93 1.67
N GLN A 108 10.40 21.45 1.74
CA GLN A 108 10.84 22.16 2.95
C GLN A 108 10.07 23.46 3.15
N GLU A 109 9.75 23.83 4.39
CA GLU A 109 9.03 25.08 4.67
C GLU A 109 9.78 26.32 4.18
N ALA A 110 11.09 26.35 4.36
CA ALA A 110 11.93 27.44 3.89
C ALA A 110 11.85 27.58 2.35
N GLY A 111 11.78 26.44 1.64
CA GLY A 111 11.62 26.43 0.19
C GLY A 111 10.28 26.96 -0.28
N LEU A 112 9.20 26.54 0.38
CA LEU A 112 7.86 27.06 0.11
C LEU A 112 7.75 28.57 0.37
N ARG A 113 8.38 29.08 1.44
CA ARG A 113 8.41 30.53 1.73
C ARG A 113 9.16 31.30 0.64
N ARG A 114 10.30 30.79 0.16
CA ARG A 114 11.02 31.39 -0.97
C ARG A 114 10.15 31.44 -2.22
N ALA A 115 9.51 30.33 -2.59
CA ALA A 115 8.63 30.26 -3.75
C ALA A 115 7.41 31.21 -3.63
N HIS A 116 6.81 31.29 -2.44
CA HIS A 116 5.71 32.23 -2.17
C HIS A 116 6.14 33.69 -2.34
N ASN A 117 7.27 34.08 -1.75
CA ASN A 117 7.80 35.45 -1.87
C ASN A 117 8.15 35.81 -3.33
N MET A 118 8.63 34.84 -4.12
CA MET A 118 8.86 35.04 -5.55
C MET A 118 7.58 35.33 -6.31
N LEU A 119 6.50 34.61 -6.02
CA LEU A 119 5.18 34.81 -6.66
C LEU A 119 4.44 36.06 -6.17
N ALA A 120 4.74 36.55 -4.97
CA ALA A 120 4.24 37.83 -4.47
C ALA A 120 4.84 39.03 -5.23
N ASN A 121 5.97 38.86 -5.93
CA ASN A 121 6.58 39.92 -6.74
C ASN A 121 5.84 40.10 -8.08
N PRO A 122 5.25 41.28 -8.38
CA PRO A 122 4.55 41.54 -9.63
C PRO A 122 5.39 41.34 -10.89
N GLN A 123 6.72 41.51 -10.81
CA GLN A 123 7.62 41.26 -11.94
C GLN A 123 7.67 39.77 -12.30
N THR A 124 7.68 38.89 -11.30
CA THR A 124 7.63 37.43 -11.49
C THR A 124 6.32 37.02 -12.13
N VAL A 125 5.19 37.59 -11.70
CA VAL A 125 3.87 37.30 -12.29
C VAL A 125 3.82 37.75 -13.76
N LYS A 126 4.37 38.93 -14.09
CA LYS A 126 4.49 39.37 -15.49
C LYS A 126 5.40 38.46 -16.30
N LEU A 127 6.49 37.96 -15.71
CA LEU A 127 7.41 37.03 -16.37
C LEU A 127 6.77 35.65 -16.57
N LEU A 128 5.93 35.19 -15.64
CA LEU A 128 5.21 33.90 -15.74
C LEU A 128 4.31 33.87 -16.99
N ALA A 129 3.63 34.98 -17.29
CA ALA A 129 2.82 35.11 -18.49
C ALA A 129 3.64 35.09 -19.80
N ARG A 130 4.91 35.56 -19.77
CA ARG A 130 5.78 35.70 -20.95
C ARG A 130 6.70 34.49 -21.18
N ASN A 131 7.28 33.95 -20.10
CA ASN A 131 8.22 32.85 -20.10
C ASN A 131 7.95 31.91 -18.91
N PRO A 132 6.89 31.09 -19.00
CA PRO A 132 6.44 30.26 -17.89
C PRO A 132 7.50 29.23 -17.47
N LYS A 133 8.18 28.60 -18.43
CA LYS A 133 9.20 27.59 -18.15
C LYS A 133 10.30 28.13 -17.24
N ARG A 134 10.84 29.32 -17.54
CA ARG A 134 11.89 29.94 -16.72
C ARG A 134 11.45 30.21 -15.29
N VAL A 135 10.23 30.72 -15.10
CA VAL A 135 9.70 30.99 -13.75
C VAL A 135 9.51 29.70 -12.97
N VAL A 136 9.13 28.63 -13.66
CA VAL A 136 8.87 27.33 -13.04
C VAL A 136 10.15 26.64 -12.62
N ASP A 137 11.19 26.71 -13.44
CA ASP A 137 12.52 26.23 -13.07
C ASP A 137 13.03 26.99 -11.83
N GLN A 138 12.89 28.33 -11.81
CA GLN A 138 13.27 29.15 -10.66
C GLN A 138 12.45 28.84 -9.39
N LEU A 139 11.16 28.51 -9.53
CA LEU A 139 10.31 28.12 -8.41
C LEU A 139 10.65 26.72 -7.92
N ALA A 140 10.94 25.78 -8.82
CA ALA A 140 11.38 24.43 -8.47
C ALA A 140 12.70 24.50 -7.68
N ASP A 141 13.66 25.31 -8.13
CA ASP A 141 14.92 25.56 -7.40
C ASP A 141 14.65 26.20 -6.03
N ALA A 142 13.70 27.13 -5.94
CA ALA A 142 13.34 27.78 -4.70
C ALA A 142 12.71 26.81 -3.69
N VAL A 143 11.76 25.98 -4.15
CA VAL A 143 11.12 24.91 -3.34
C VAL A 143 12.18 23.90 -2.89
N GLY A 144 13.07 23.50 -3.80
CA GLY A 144 14.14 22.55 -3.53
C GLY A 144 13.65 21.11 -3.40
N PRO A 145 14.51 20.19 -2.92
CA PRO A 145 14.14 18.80 -2.73
C PRO A 145 13.05 18.65 -1.66
N HIS A 146 12.27 17.59 -1.79
CA HIS A 146 11.28 17.22 -0.77
C HIS A 146 11.93 16.29 0.24
N GLU A 147 11.68 16.53 1.51
CA GLU A 147 12.14 15.71 2.63
C GLU A 147 11.30 14.44 2.72
N VAL A 148 11.98 13.31 2.94
CA VAL A 148 11.34 12.00 3.16
C VAL A 148 11.40 11.68 4.64
N SER A 149 10.24 11.39 5.24
CA SER A 149 10.12 10.95 6.63
C SER A 149 9.38 9.62 6.68
N VAL A 150 9.94 8.62 7.36
CA VAL A 150 9.28 7.33 7.61
C VAL A 150 8.89 7.25 9.10
N PHE A 151 7.71 6.71 9.39
CA PHE A 151 7.19 6.58 10.74
C PHE A 151 6.50 5.23 10.96
N GLY A 152 6.49 4.77 12.21
CA GLY A 152 5.86 3.52 12.63
C GLY A 152 6.61 2.24 12.22
N MET A 153 7.61 2.33 11.34
CA MET A 153 8.45 1.22 10.91
C MET A 153 9.92 1.67 10.70
N PRO A 154 10.90 0.76 10.68
CA PRO A 154 12.28 1.09 10.35
C PRO A 154 12.39 1.70 8.95
N ALA A 155 13.02 2.86 8.83
CA ALA A 155 13.12 3.60 7.57
C ALA A 155 13.92 2.89 6.48
N SER A 156 14.80 1.96 6.87
CA SER A 156 15.59 1.14 5.97
C SER A 156 14.93 -0.18 5.60
N SER A 157 13.73 -0.46 6.11
CA SER A 157 13.01 -1.68 5.78
C SER A 157 12.55 -1.69 4.30
N PRO A 158 12.54 -2.85 3.63
CA PRO A 158 12.02 -2.96 2.27
C PRO A 158 10.57 -2.47 2.11
N ALA A 159 9.74 -2.66 3.14
CA ALA A 159 8.37 -2.13 3.17
C ALA A 159 8.36 -0.59 3.16
N ALA A 160 9.16 0.07 4.00
CA ALA A 160 9.26 1.53 4.04
C ALA A 160 9.64 2.12 2.68
N LEU A 161 10.64 1.52 2.03
CA LEU A 161 11.09 1.94 0.70
C LEU A 161 10.00 1.75 -0.35
N ALA A 162 9.29 0.62 -0.32
CA ALA A 162 8.16 0.37 -1.22
C ALA A 162 7.02 1.40 -1.05
N LEU A 163 6.76 1.87 0.17
CA LEU A 163 5.77 2.92 0.43
C LEU A 163 6.23 4.27 -0.13
N VAL A 164 7.49 4.64 0.07
CA VAL A 164 8.10 5.86 -0.48
C VAL A 164 8.05 5.84 -2.02
N ASP A 165 8.47 4.73 -2.63
CA ASP A 165 8.48 4.56 -4.09
C ASP A 165 7.07 4.69 -4.68
N ALA A 166 6.07 4.07 -4.06
CA ALA A 166 4.70 4.11 -4.55
C ALA A 166 4.09 5.52 -4.48
N ASP A 167 4.34 6.25 -3.40
CA ASP A 167 3.90 7.63 -3.22
C ASP A 167 4.60 8.60 -4.17
N GLU A 168 5.93 8.52 -4.29
CA GLU A 168 6.69 9.33 -5.24
C GLU A 168 6.22 9.07 -6.68
N HIS A 169 6.01 7.79 -7.05
CA HIS A 169 5.52 7.42 -8.38
C HIS A 169 4.10 7.95 -8.64
N MET A 170 3.18 7.84 -7.66
CA MET A 170 1.82 8.42 -7.78
C MET A 170 1.85 9.92 -8.03
N LYS A 171 2.71 10.65 -7.33
CA LYS A 171 2.89 12.10 -7.52
C LYS A 171 3.46 12.42 -8.91
N LYS A 172 4.46 11.65 -9.38
CA LYS A 172 4.99 11.75 -10.75
C LYS A 172 3.90 11.51 -11.79
N VAL A 173 3.01 10.52 -11.60
CA VAL A 173 1.85 10.27 -12.47
C VAL A 173 0.89 11.46 -12.44
N GLY A 174 0.50 11.93 -11.25
CA GLY A 174 -0.40 13.07 -11.10
C GLY A 174 0.10 14.35 -11.77
N PHE A 175 1.42 14.53 -11.85
CA PHE A 175 2.05 15.67 -12.52
C PHE A 175 2.47 15.39 -13.97
N GLY A 176 2.14 14.23 -14.53
CA GLY A 176 2.46 13.87 -15.91
C GLY A 176 3.94 13.61 -16.19
N LYS A 177 4.73 13.33 -15.15
CA LYS A 177 6.16 12.97 -15.22
C LYS A 177 6.38 11.46 -15.34
N ALA A 178 5.36 10.66 -15.03
CA ALA A 178 5.34 9.22 -15.23
C ALA A 178 4.02 8.79 -15.87
N GLN A 179 4.01 7.63 -16.54
CA GLN A 179 2.83 7.05 -17.17
C GLN A 179 2.53 5.69 -16.55
N VAL A 180 1.25 5.34 -16.52
CA VAL A 180 0.75 4.07 -15.98
C VAL A 180 -0.26 3.43 -16.94
N ARG A 181 -0.53 2.14 -16.74
CA ARG A 181 -1.55 1.38 -17.48
C ARG A 181 -2.49 0.68 -16.49
N PRO A 182 -3.81 0.97 -16.49
CA PRO A 182 -4.50 1.93 -17.34
C PRO A 182 -4.02 3.37 -17.11
N ALA A 183 -4.14 4.21 -18.13
CA ALA A 183 -3.78 5.63 -18.00
C ALA A 183 -4.69 6.31 -16.97
N VAL A 184 -4.12 7.18 -16.13
CA VAL A 184 -4.85 8.04 -15.19
C VAL A 184 -4.67 9.47 -15.66
N ARG A 185 -5.73 10.30 -15.64
CA ARG A 185 -5.59 11.72 -15.95
C ARG A 185 -4.59 12.38 -15.01
N THR A 186 -3.82 13.33 -15.49
CA THR A 186 -2.98 14.18 -14.63
C THR A 186 -3.84 15.23 -13.93
N TYR A 187 -3.32 15.83 -12.85
CA TYR A 187 -3.97 16.95 -12.17
C TYR A 187 -4.36 18.07 -13.12
N PHE A 188 -3.48 18.41 -14.07
CA PHE A 188 -3.76 19.47 -15.03
C PHE A 188 -4.86 19.13 -16.03
N GLN A 189 -5.04 17.84 -16.34
CA GLN A 189 -6.17 17.36 -17.14
C GLN A 189 -7.48 17.32 -16.34
N CYS A 190 -7.43 17.48 -15.01
CA CYS A 190 -8.59 17.56 -14.14
C CYS A 190 -9.02 19.01 -13.81
N LEU A 191 -8.22 20.02 -14.19
CA LEU A 191 -8.53 21.43 -13.99
C LEU A 191 -9.69 21.86 -14.90
N ASP A 192 -10.62 22.63 -14.34
CA ASP A 192 -11.71 23.26 -15.10
C ASP A 192 -11.24 24.63 -15.62
N ASP A 193 -11.64 25.00 -16.84
CA ASP A 193 -11.11 26.18 -17.54
C ASP A 193 -11.36 27.52 -16.83
N GLY A 194 -12.37 27.59 -15.95
CA GLY A 194 -12.92 28.83 -15.39
C GLY A 194 -12.29 29.37 -14.10
N ALA A 195 -11.43 28.63 -13.41
CA ALA A 195 -10.86 29.09 -12.13
C ALA A 195 -9.53 28.41 -11.81
N VAL A 196 -8.49 28.72 -12.59
CA VAL A 196 -7.17 28.15 -12.32
C VAL A 196 -6.36 29.08 -11.42
N PRO A 197 -5.98 28.65 -10.21
CA PRO A 197 -5.15 29.47 -9.34
C PRO A 197 -3.75 29.65 -9.93
N ALA A 198 -3.13 30.80 -9.68
CA ALA A 198 -1.74 31.05 -10.10
C ALA A 198 -0.75 30.08 -9.43
N GLN A 199 -1.07 29.66 -8.20
CA GLN A 199 -0.34 28.67 -7.43
C GLN A 199 -1.31 27.67 -6.80
N SER A 200 -1.06 26.39 -6.98
CA SER A 200 -1.74 25.31 -6.25
C SER A 200 -0.75 24.52 -5.40
N MET A 201 -1.15 24.21 -4.18
CA MET A 201 -0.41 23.31 -3.30
C MET A 201 -1.35 22.18 -2.92
N VAL A 202 -1.06 20.99 -3.45
CA VAL A 202 -1.92 19.82 -3.35
C VAL A 202 -1.25 18.80 -2.47
N ARG A 203 -1.98 18.23 -1.52
CA ARG A 203 -1.54 17.07 -0.75
C ARG A 203 -2.25 15.83 -1.26
N TRP A 204 -1.50 14.83 -1.71
CA TRP A 204 -2.02 13.49 -2.00
C TRP A 204 -1.33 12.45 -1.13
N TRP A 205 -2.10 11.52 -0.58
CA TRP A 205 -1.55 10.40 0.16
C TRP A 205 -2.38 9.13 0.00
N PHE A 206 -1.74 7.98 0.12
CA PHE A 206 -2.44 6.71 0.22
C PHE A 206 -2.93 6.46 1.65
N ALA A 207 -4.18 6.03 1.80
CA ALA A 207 -4.77 5.63 3.07
C ALA A 207 -5.75 4.47 2.88
N TYR A 208 -6.27 3.92 3.99
CA TYR A 208 -7.36 2.97 3.90
C TYR A 208 -8.57 3.62 3.23
N ARG A 209 -9.17 2.89 2.29
CA ARG A 209 -10.43 3.25 1.68
C ARG A 209 -11.54 3.10 2.72
N ASP A 210 -12.45 4.05 2.76
CA ASP A 210 -13.72 3.91 3.48
C ASP A 210 -14.58 2.85 2.75
N ALA A 211 -14.41 1.59 3.14
CA ALA A 211 -15.09 0.43 2.61
C ALA A 211 -15.33 -0.59 3.72
N SER A 212 -16.55 -1.13 3.78
CA SER A 212 -16.93 -2.06 4.83
C SER A 212 -16.18 -3.39 4.73
N ILE A 213 -15.74 -3.91 5.88
CA ILE A 213 -15.18 -5.24 6.06
C ILE A 213 -16.31 -6.13 6.58
N GLY A 214 -16.64 -7.20 5.85
CA GLY A 214 -17.70 -8.11 6.28
C GLY A 214 -17.18 -9.07 7.34
N VAL A 215 -17.89 -9.25 8.45
CA VAL A 215 -17.56 -10.27 9.46
C VAL A 215 -18.68 -11.31 9.59
N ASN A 216 -18.32 -12.57 9.87
CA ASN A 216 -19.29 -13.60 10.22
C ASN A 216 -19.86 -13.39 11.64
N LYS A 217 -20.88 -14.17 12.01
CA LYS A 217 -21.52 -14.06 13.33
C LYS A 217 -20.58 -14.41 14.49
N ALA A 218 -19.60 -15.27 14.27
CA ALA A 218 -18.64 -15.67 15.29
C ALA A 218 -17.57 -14.59 15.56
N GLY A 219 -17.40 -13.61 14.68
CA GLY A 219 -16.38 -12.57 14.83
C GLY A 219 -14.97 -13.02 14.44
N ASP A 220 -14.83 -14.18 13.79
CA ASP A 220 -13.54 -14.84 13.53
C ASP A 220 -13.17 -14.88 12.03
N THR A 221 -14.09 -14.48 11.14
CA THR A 221 -13.89 -14.55 9.70
C THR A 221 -14.26 -13.24 9.04
N PHE A 222 -13.29 -12.62 8.38
CA PHE A 222 -13.39 -11.30 7.77
C PHE A 222 -13.27 -11.38 6.26
N LYS A 223 -14.13 -10.66 5.54
CA LYS A 223 -14.05 -10.42 4.09
C LYS A 223 -13.57 -9.01 3.83
N LEU A 224 -12.37 -8.91 3.29
CA LEU A 224 -11.78 -7.64 2.91
C LEU A 224 -12.40 -7.11 1.61
N PRO A 225 -12.51 -5.78 1.45
CA PRO A 225 -13.02 -5.18 0.22
C PRO A 225 -12.11 -5.48 -0.98
N ASN A 226 -12.66 -5.37 -2.20
CA ASN A 226 -11.92 -5.56 -3.46
C ASN A 226 -10.79 -4.54 -3.72
N GLY A 227 -10.73 -3.49 -2.92
CA GLY A 227 -9.60 -2.58 -2.83
C GLY A 227 -9.62 -1.87 -1.49
N CYS A 228 -8.59 -2.09 -0.67
CA CYS A 228 -8.46 -1.51 0.67
C CYS A 228 -7.79 -0.14 0.68
N VAL A 229 -7.23 0.30 -0.45
CA VAL A 229 -6.40 1.50 -0.55
C VAL A 229 -7.09 2.56 -1.40
N ALA A 230 -7.03 3.80 -0.94
CA ALA A 230 -7.48 4.98 -1.67
C ALA A 230 -6.40 6.06 -1.68
N VAL A 231 -6.38 6.87 -2.73
CA VAL A 231 -5.69 8.15 -2.75
C VAL A 231 -6.62 9.18 -2.15
N MET A 232 -6.13 9.90 -1.15
CA MET A 232 -6.79 11.02 -0.50
C MET A 232 -6.21 12.33 -1.03
N SER A 233 -7.00 13.40 -0.99
CA SER A 233 -6.59 14.74 -1.42
C SER A 233 -6.94 15.78 -0.37
N GLU A 234 -6.06 16.76 -0.20
CA GLU A 234 -6.29 17.94 0.62
C GLU A 234 -5.69 19.17 -0.07
N LYS A 235 -6.42 20.29 -0.05
CA LYS A 235 -5.88 21.57 -0.51
C LYS A 235 -5.06 22.21 0.61
N GLN A 236 -3.84 22.64 0.29
CA GLN A 236 -2.97 23.33 1.23
C GLN A 236 -2.67 24.75 0.78
N TRP A 237 -2.25 25.59 1.72
CA TRP A 237 -1.71 26.91 1.45
C TRP A 237 -0.61 27.28 2.43
N MET A 238 0.24 28.22 2.04
CA MET A 238 1.34 28.71 2.86
C MET A 238 0.88 29.92 3.69
N THR A 239 1.15 29.90 5.00
CA THR A 239 0.94 31.04 5.91
C THR A 239 2.27 31.54 6.46
N ALA A 240 2.27 32.67 7.17
CA ALA A 240 3.46 33.17 7.87
C ALA A 240 4.03 32.17 8.91
N VAL A 241 3.20 31.23 9.40
CA VAL A 241 3.53 30.29 10.49
C VAL A 241 3.86 28.89 9.97
N GLY A 242 3.51 28.55 8.73
CA GLY A 242 3.63 27.18 8.23
C GLY A 242 2.58 26.82 7.19
N ARG A 243 2.63 25.60 6.66
CA ARG A 243 1.59 25.05 5.78
C ARG A 243 0.30 24.81 6.58
N LYS A 244 -0.85 25.13 6.00
CA LYS A 244 -2.15 24.80 6.58
C LYS A 244 -3.07 24.14 5.58
N ALA A 245 -3.88 23.21 6.06
CA ALA A 245 -5.03 22.69 5.35
C ALA A 245 -6.05 23.81 5.09
N SER A 246 -6.71 23.75 3.95
CA SER A 246 -7.80 24.65 3.57
C SER A 246 -9.14 23.95 3.78
N GLN A 247 -10.14 24.68 4.30
CA GLN A 247 -11.52 24.18 4.33
C GLN A 247 -12.12 24.06 2.92
N ASN A 248 -11.64 24.87 1.97
CA ASN A 248 -12.01 24.76 0.56
C ASN A 248 -11.27 23.60 -0.08
N ARG A 249 -11.99 22.73 -0.79
CA ARG A 249 -11.43 21.62 -1.57
C ARG A 249 -10.75 22.10 -2.86
N ASP A 250 -9.88 21.28 -3.43
CA ASP A 250 -9.36 21.41 -4.79
C ASP A 250 -10.04 20.35 -5.68
N PRO A 251 -11.03 20.72 -6.51
CA PRO A 251 -11.77 19.76 -7.31
C PRO A 251 -10.90 18.96 -8.29
N ALA A 252 -9.80 19.52 -8.80
CA ALA A 252 -8.91 18.82 -9.70
C ALA A 252 -8.08 17.78 -8.94
N ALA A 253 -7.60 18.11 -7.74
CA ALA A 253 -6.94 17.17 -6.85
C ALA A 253 -7.87 16.02 -6.44
N ASP A 254 -9.15 16.32 -6.16
CA ASP A 254 -10.17 15.34 -5.82
C ASP A 254 -10.51 14.42 -6.99
N LYS A 255 -10.66 14.97 -8.20
CA LYS A 255 -10.89 14.18 -9.43
C LYS A 255 -9.73 13.22 -9.69
N PHE A 256 -8.48 13.69 -9.56
CA PHE A 256 -7.30 12.84 -9.69
C PHE A 256 -7.29 11.71 -8.65
N ALA A 257 -7.46 12.05 -7.36
CA ALA A 257 -7.44 11.10 -6.27
C ALA A 257 -8.52 10.02 -6.42
N LYS A 258 -9.74 10.44 -6.81
CA LYS A 258 -10.84 9.52 -7.11
C LYS A 258 -10.52 8.58 -8.26
N GLU A 259 -10.08 9.10 -9.40
CA GLU A 259 -9.78 8.28 -10.58
C GLU A 259 -8.62 7.32 -10.32
N PHE A 260 -7.58 7.78 -9.63
CA PHE A 260 -6.45 6.93 -9.25
C PHE A 260 -6.91 5.78 -8.36
N THR A 261 -7.76 6.07 -7.36
CA THR A 261 -8.37 5.07 -6.48
C THR A 261 -9.19 4.04 -7.25
N GLU A 262 -10.01 4.49 -8.20
CA GLU A 262 -10.85 3.62 -9.03
C GLU A 262 -10.02 2.69 -9.93
N LYS A 263 -8.88 3.18 -10.44
CA LYS A 263 -7.97 2.41 -11.32
C LYS A 263 -6.94 1.58 -10.56
N LEU A 264 -6.76 1.79 -9.26
CA LEU A 264 -5.76 1.10 -8.45
C LEU A 264 -5.82 -0.45 -8.54
N PRO A 265 -6.99 -1.11 -8.59
CA PRO A 265 -7.07 -2.55 -8.77
C PRO A 265 -6.45 -3.07 -10.08
N GLU A 266 -6.49 -2.27 -11.15
CA GLU A 266 -5.84 -2.60 -12.43
C GLU A 266 -4.36 -2.20 -12.41
N LEU A 267 -4.03 -1.04 -11.83
CA LEU A 267 -2.66 -0.58 -11.66
C LEU A 267 -1.81 -1.56 -10.85
N ARG A 268 -2.40 -2.20 -9.84
CA ARG A 268 -1.80 -3.31 -9.08
C ARG A 268 -1.34 -4.46 -9.97
N LYS A 269 -2.03 -4.75 -11.07
CA LYS A 269 -1.70 -5.87 -11.97
C LYS A 269 -0.54 -5.53 -12.91
N SER A 270 -0.34 -4.26 -13.22
CA SER A 270 0.60 -3.79 -14.24
C SER A 270 1.84 -3.11 -13.66
N THR A 271 1.79 -2.64 -12.41
CA THR A 271 2.80 -1.79 -11.79
C THR A 271 3.23 -2.38 -10.45
N PRO A 272 4.46 -2.95 -10.34
CA PRO A 272 4.92 -3.61 -9.13
C PRO A 272 4.87 -2.76 -7.86
N ALA A 273 5.15 -1.45 -7.96
CA ALA A 273 5.08 -0.52 -6.82
C ALA A 273 3.68 -0.51 -6.18
N TYR A 274 2.62 -0.50 -7.00
CA TYR A 274 1.25 -0.52 -6.49
C TYR A 274 0.80 -1.91 -6.04
N ALA A 275 1.36 -2.97 -6.64
CA ALA A 275 1.14 -4.33 -6.15
C ALA A 275 1.65 -4.52 -4.72
N ARG A 276 2.89 -4.08 -4.47
CA ARG A 276 3.53 -4.16 -3.16
C ARG A 276 2.86 -3.22 -2.15
N LEU A 277 2.53 -1.99 -2.54
CA LEU A 277 1.73 -1.06 -1.73
C LEU A 277 0.43 -1.72 -1.25
N CYS A 278 -0.38 -2.26 -2.16
CA CYS A 278 -1.65 -2.90 -1.79
C CYS A 278 -1.44 -4.12 -0.88
N ALA A 279 -0.40 -4.93 -1.12
CA ALA A 279 -0.09 -6.08 -0.28
C ALA A 279 0.28 -5.67 1.16
N ILE A 280 1.06 -4.60 1.34
CA ILE A 280 1.41 -4.05 2.66
C ILE A 280 0.15 -3.58 3.40
N PHE A 281 -0.74 -2.84 2.74
CA PHE A 281 -2.02 -2.40 3.33
C PHE A 281 -2.92 -3.58 3.70
N GLU A 282 -3.07 -4.57 2.81
CA GLU A 282 -3.89 -5.75 3.07
C GLU A 282 -3.33 -6.60 4.21
N THR A 283 -2.01 -6.74 4.29
CA THR A 283 -1.34 -7.48 5.35
C THR A 283 -1.51 -6.79 6.69
N ALA A 284 -1.25 -5.47 6.77
CA ALA A 284 -1.42 -4.71 8.00
C ALA A 284 -2.87 -4.75 8.51
N LEU A 285 -3.85 -4.67 7.59
CA LEU A 285 -5.26 -4.80 7.92
C LEU A 285 -5.61 -6.21 8.42
N ALA A 286 -5.18 -7.25 7.71
CA ALA A 286 -5.44 -8.64 8.06
C ALA A 286 -4.87 -9.00 9.44
N LEU A 287 -3.63 -8.59 9.72
CA LEU A 287 -2.99 -8.84 11.01
C LEU A 287 -3.69 -8.07 12.15
N GLN A 288 -4.12 -6.82 11.93
CA GLN A 288 -4.84 -6.08 12.96
C GLN A 288 -6.19 -6.73 13.28
N LEU A 289 -6.98 -7.08 12.26
CA LEU A 289 -8.24 -7.80 12.45
C LEU A 289 -8.03 -9.10 13.23
N SER A 290 -6.89 -9.76 12.99
CA SER A 290 -6.56 -11.01 13.67
C SER A 290 -6.16 -10.81 15.14
N VAL A 291 -5.36 -9.78 15.44
CA VAL A 291 -5.05 -9.37 16.81
C VAL A 291 -6.33 -9.05 17.58
N ASP A 292 -7.22 -8.25 16.98
CA ASP A 292 -8.49 -7.85 17.60
C ASP A 292 -9.41 -9.06 17.86
N ALA A 293 -9.53 -9.97 16.89
CA ALA A 293 -10.40 -11.15 17.00
C ALA A 293 -9.83 -12.22 17.94
N ALA A 294 -8.52 -12.39 17.98
CA ALA A 294 -7.84 -13.31 18.89
C ALA A 294 -7.87 -12.81 20.35
N GLY A 295 -8.03 -11.50 20.55
CA GLY A 295 -7.92 -10.88 21.88
C GLY A 295 -6.48 -10.90 22.42
N GLU A 296 -5.49 -11.00 21.53
CA GLU A 296 -4.07 -11.06 21.87
C GLU A 296 -3.46 -9.66 21.81
N PRO A 297 -2.47 -9.31 22.66
CA PRO A 297 -1.81 -8.01 22.58
C PRO A 297 -0.89 -7.87 21.36
N SER A 298 -0.45 -8.99 20.78
CA SER A 298 0.44 -9.10 19.62
C SER A 298 0.44 -10.55 19.11
N LEU A 299 1.02 -10.78 17.94
CA LEU A 299 1.08 -12.12 17.34
C LEU A 299 2.31 -12.96 17.74
N GLU A 300 3.20 -12.42 18.59
CA GLU A 300 4.48 -13.06 18.95
C GLU A 300 4.31 -14.41 19.66
N SER A 301 3.26 -14.57 20.48
CA SER A 301 2.96 -15.82 21.18
C SER A 301 2.53 -16.94 20.23
N TRP A 302 1.88 -16.59 19.12
CA TRP A 302 1.39 -17.56 18.13
C TRP A 302 2.44 -17.83 17.05
N PHE A 303 3.19 -16.80 16.59
CA PHE A 303 4.14 -16.90 15.48
C PHE A 303 5.52 -16.29 15.83
N PRO A 304 6.25 -16.89 16.80
CA PRO A 304 7.50 -16.33 17.30
C PRO A 304 8.60 -16.24 16.23
N THR A 305 8.65 -17.17 15.29
CA THR A 305 9.68 -17.19 14.24
C THR A 305 9.44 -16.10 13.20
N LEU A 306 8.18 -15.93 12.78
CA LEU A 306 7.74 -14.92 11.83
C LEU A 306 7.95 -13.51 12.41
N CYS A 307 7.50 -13.28 13.65
CA CYS A 307 7.69 -12.00 14.34
C CYS A 307 9.18 -11.73 14.59
N GLY A 308 9.95 -12.74 15.02
CA GLY A 308 11.40 -12.63 15.23
C GLY A 308 12.16 -12.27 13.96
N LEU A 309 11.81 -12.89 12.82
CA LEU A 309 12.38 -12.55 11.51
C LEU A 309 12.11 -11.09 11.14
N GLY A 310 10.91 -10.59 11.42
CA GLY A 310 10.52 -9.19 11.21
C GLY A 310 11.32 -8.22 12.06
N ALA A 311 11.51 -8.53 13.34
CA ALA A 311 12.26 -7.70 14.28
C ALA A 311 13.75 -7.57 13.90
N LEU A 312 14.32 -8.62 13.30
CA LEU A 312 15.68 -8.63 12.76
C LEU A 312 15.79 -7.95 11.39
N SER A 313 14.67 -7.71 10.70
CA SER A 313 14.61 -7.07 9.38
C SER A 313 14.83 -5.55 9.48
N GLN A 314 16.00 -5.17 9.97
CA GLN A 314 16.56 -3.84 9.74
C GLN A 314 17.57 -4.00 8.60
N ALA A 315 17.09 -3.92 7.37
CA ALA A 315 17.99 -3.98 6.24
C ALA A 315 18.94 -2.77 6.28
N ASP A 316 20.22 -2.97 5.96
CA ASP A 316 21.22 -1.91 5.74
C ASP A 316 20.96 -1.14 4.42
N GLN A 317 19.69 -0.99 4.03
CA GLN A 317 19.35 -0.26 2.82
C GLN A 317 19.59 1.24 3.05
N PRO A 318 20.14 1.96 2.06
CA PRO A 318 20.28 3.40 2.14
C PRO A 318 18.88 4.04 2.24
N VAL A 319 18.62 4.71 3.37
CA VAL A 319 17.35 5.40 3.59
C VAL A 319 17.33 6.70 2.78
N PRO A 320 16.40 6.87 1.83
CA PRO A 320 16.24 8.14 1.13
C PRO A 320 15.79 9.20 2.16
N LYS A 321 16.60 10.24 2.35
CA LYS A 321 16.25 11.39 3.20
C LYS A 321 15.55 12.50 2.40
N SER A 322 15.67 12.46 1.09
CA SER A 322 15.06 13.43 0.19
C SER A 322 14.86 12.86 -1.21
N VAL A 323 13.89 13.40 -1.92
CA VAL A 323 13.68 13.19 -3.36
C VAL A 323 13.71 14.52 -4.10
N ASP A 324 13.91 14.46 -5.41
CA ASP A 324 13.80 15.66 -6.26
C ASP A 324 12.42 16.31 -6.05
N GLY A 325 12.43 17.64 -5.91
CA GLY A 325 11.20 18.39 -5.71
C GLY A 325 10.25 18.24 -6.89
N LEU A 326 9.01 17.85 -6.61
CA LEU A 326 7.96 17.80 -7.61
C LEU A 326 7.25 19.14 -7.66
N THR A 327 7.89 20.10 -8.35
CA THR A 327 7.28 21.38 -8.77
C THR A 327 7.11 21.36 -10.28
N THR A 328 5.91 21.68 -10.77
CA THR A 328 5.65 21.69 -12.21
C THR A 328 4.66 22.80 -12.58
N SER A 329 4.50 23.02 -13.88
CA SER A 329 3.54 23.99 -14.40
C SER A 329 2.79 23.48 -15.60
N HIS A 330 1.62 24.05 -15.81
CA HIS A 330 0.85 23.85 -17.02
C HIS A 330 0.32 25.17 -17.54
N LYS A 331 0.43 25.35 -18.86
CA LYS A 331 -0.19 26.48 -19.57
C LYS A 331 -1.63 26.11 -19.90
N LEU A 332 -2.56 26.95 -19.51
CA LEU A 332 -4.00 26.82 -19.78
C LEU A 332 -4.46 28.06 -20.54
N PRO A 333 -5.63 28.02 -21.21
CA PRO A 333 -6.18 29.18 -21.91
C PRO A 333 -6.32 30.41 -21.01
N SER A 334 -6.62 30.20 -19.73
CA SER A 334 -6.82 31.24 -18.71
C SER A 334 -5.52 31.73 -18.03
N GLY A 335 -4.37 31.10 -18.28
CA GLY A 335 -3.09 31.48 -17.68
C GLY A 335 -2.14 30.30 -17.46
N THR A 336 -1.00 30.54 -16.82
CA THR A 336 -0.10 29.46 -16.38
C THR A 336 -0.30 29.19 -14.89
N THR A 337 -0.44 27.92 -14.53
CA THR A 337 -0.55 27.48 -13.13
C THR A 337 0.67 26.69 -12.73
N ILE A 338 1.18 27.01 -11.54
CA ILE A 338 2.26 26.27 -10.88
C ILE A 338 1.65 25.37 -9.80
N ALA A 339 2.08 24.13 -9.74
CA ALA A 339 1.65 23.17 -8.72
C ALA A 339 2.86 22.61 -7.97
N VAL A 340 2.73 22.52 -6.65
CA VAL A 340 3.64 21.81 -5.74
C VAL A 340 2.84 20.73 -5.03
N VAL A 341 3.41 19.52 -4.95
CA VAL A 341 2.74 18.36 -4.33
C VAL A 341 3.42 17.92 -3.03
N SER A 342 2.61 17.60 -2.03
CA SER A 342 3.00 17.04 -0.74
C SER A 342 2.20 15.77 -0.42
N GLY A 343 2.47 15.13 0.72
CA GLY A 343 1.69 14.00 1.24
C GLY A 343 2.52 12.72 1.35
N GLY A 344 1.94 11.55 1.22
CA GLY A 344 2.64 10.32 1.63
C GLY A 344 1.85 9.03 1.57
N VAL A 345 2.15 8.14 2.51
CA VAL A 345 1.37 6.95 2.81
C VAL A 345 1.04 6.94 4.30
N GLN A 346 -0.21 6.67 4.63
CA GLN A 346 -0.63 6.50 6.01
C GLN A 346 -1.50 5.25 6.14
N ILE A 347 -0.96 4.23 6.79
CA ILE A 347 -1.65 3.02 7.18
C ILE A 347 -2.01 3.19 8.66
N THR A 348 -3.31 3.17 8.99
CA THR A 348 -3.78 3.25 10.37
C THR A 348 -4.51 1.94 10.71
N PRO A 349 -3.80 0.85 11.06
CA PRO A 349 -4.42 -0.46 11.23
C PRO A 349 -5.54 -0.42 12.28
N SER A 350 -5.35 0.29 13.39
CA SER A 350 -6.35 0.43 14.46
C SER A 350 -7.70 1.00 14.02
N ALA A 351 -7.78 1.67 12.87
CA ALA A 351 -9.05 2.14 12.30
C ALA A 351 -9.88 1.01 11.66
N ALA A 352 -9.32 -0.21 11.53
CA ALA A 352 -9.99 -1.36 10.95
C ALA A 352 -11.32 -1.68 11.63
N ALA A 353 -11.37 -1.62 12.97
CA ALA A 353 -12.56 -1.91 13.75
C ALA A 353 -13.78 -1.05 13.35
N GLU A 354 -13.56 0.21 12.96
CA GLU A 354 -14.63 1.13 12.51
C GLU A 354 -15.24 0.72 11.16
N LEU A 355 -14.50 -0.06 10.36
CA LEU A 355 -14.93 -0.53 9.05
C LEU A 355 -15.66 -1.88 9.11
N VAL A 356 -15.59 -2.61 10.23
CA VAL A 356 -16.18 -3.94 10.38
C VAL A 356 -17.70 -3.87 10.51
N LYS A 357 -18.40 -4.67 9.70
CA LYS A 357 -19.86 -4.81 9.71
C LYS A 357 -20.25 -6.27 9.56
N GLU A 358 -21.21 -6.72 10.35
CA GLU A 358 -21.78 -8.06 10.17
C GLU A 358 -22.30 -8.25 8.74
N SER A 359 -21.97 -9.39 8.14
CA SER A 359 -22.30 -9.70 6.76
C SER A 359 -23.16 -10.95 6.66
N LYS A 360 -24.37 -10.80 6.09
CA LYS A 360 -25.27 -11.93 5.79
C LYS A 360 -24.62 -12.98 4.89
N PHE A 361 -23.86 -12.53 3.89
CA PHE A 361 -23.11 -13.42 2.99
C PHE A 361 -22.10 -14.27 3.78
N MET A 362 -21.41 -13.68 4.76
CA MET A 362 -20.44 -14.41 5.59
C MET A 362 -21.11 -15.38 6.56
N ALA A 363 -22.32 -15.08 7.04
CA ALA A 363 -23.06 -15.97 7.93
C ALA A 363 -23.45 -17.30 7.26
N GLU A 364 -23.53 -17.34 5.93
CA GLU A 364 -23.92 -18.51 5.13
C GLU A 364 -22.74 -19.15 4.38
N SER A 365 -21.54 -18.58 4.47
CA SER A 365 -20.35 -19.02 3.73
C SER A 365 -19.57 -20.09 4.50
N ALA A 366 -19.08 -21.11 3.79
CA ALA A 366 -18.10 -22.05 4.30
C ALA A 366 -16.68 -21.62 3.91
N LEU A 367 -15.71 -21.83 4.82
CA LEU A 367 -14.30 -21.60 4.54
C LEU A 367 -13.71 -22.73 3.68
N PRO A 368 -12.70 -22.43 2.83
CA PRO A 368 -11.86 -23.45 2.23
C PRO A 368 -11.28 -24.34 3.33
N ARG A 369 -11.45 -25.65 3.18
CA ARG A 369 -10.87 -26.65 4.08
C ARG A 369 -9.51 -27.07 3.56
N GLU A 370 -8.62 -27.40 4.49
CA GLU A 370 -7.39 -28.10 4.16
C GLU A 370 -7.75 -29.44 3.47
N PRO A 371 -7.09 -29.80 2.36
CA PRO A 371 -7.35 -31.07 1.69
C PRO A 371 -7.02 -32.26 2.61
N GLU A 372 -7.89 -33.27 2.63
CA GLU A 372 -7.70 -34.50 3.43
C GLU A 372 -6.43 -35.28 3.01
N VAL A 373 -6.02 -35.11 1.75
CA VAL A 373 -4.80 -35.72 1.19
C VAL A 373 -3.78 -34.61 0.96
N LYS A 374 -2.72 -34.60 1.75
CA LYS A 374 -1.55 -33.74 1.53
C LYS A 374 -0.63 -34.39 0.49
N PRO A 375 -0.13 -33.67 -0.52
CA PRO A 375 0.96 -34.16 -1.36
C PRO A 375 2.12 -34.64 -0.49
N ALA A 376 2.71 -35.78 -0.79
CA ALA A 376 3.73 -36.38 0.05
C ALA A 376 5.00 -35.51 0.09
N GLY A 377 5.52 -35.22 1.29
CA GLY A 377 6.92 -34.78 1.46
C GLY A 377 7.20 -33.48 2.23
N GLN A 378 6.20 -32.65 2.57
CA GLN A 378 6.37 -31.48 3.45
C GLN A 378 5.01 -31.04 4.01
N ALA A 379 4.99 -30.40 5.19
CA ALA A 379 3.80 -29.68 5.65
C ALA A 379 3.64 -28.46 4.73
N LYS A 380 2.83 -28.59 3.67
CA LYS A 380 2.49 -27.45 2.83
C LYS A 380 1.66 -26.48 3.68
N TRP A 381 2.27 -25.37 4.07
CA TRP A 381 1.71 -24.26 4.83
C TRP A 381 0.69 -23.43 4.03
N TRP A 382 0.43 -23.84 2.80
CA TRP A 382 -0.64 -23.33 1.94
C TRP A 382 -1.27 -24.45 1.10
N TRP A 383 -2.51 -24.21 0.65
CA TRP A 383 -3.25 -25.09 -0.26
C TRP A 383 -4.12 -24.30 -1.25
#